data_AF-A0A2A5JKM5-F1
#
_entry.id   AF-A0A2A5JKM5-F1
#
_cell.length_a   1.000
_cell.length_b   1.000
_cell.length_c   1.000
_cell.angle_alpha   90.00
_cell.angle_beta   90.00
_cell.angle_gamma   90.00
#
_symmetry.space_group_name_H-M   'P 1'
#
loop_
_entity.id
_entity.type
_entity.pdbx_description
1 polymer ?
#
loop_
_entity_poly.entity_id
_entity_poly.type
_entity_poly.pdbx_seq_one_letter_code
_entity_poly.pdbx_strand_id
1 'polypeptide(L)'
;MLARSNLRQIMKKFLVLAIIVVALFTVDHPLIKEPRDKLLGQGVEVLSESSKVQRSTAARIARANVAKAISMTEDEKNYINEALATDEKVRLFHLKYCKENDYNLYFYGPDLIKICEIANQAIHEAKAL
;
A
#
# COMPACT_ATOMS: atom_id res chain seq x y z
N MET A 1 -9.00 -55.83 1.48
CA MET A 1 -7.92 -55.49 0.51
C MET A 1 -8.30 -54.44 -0.56
N LEU A 2 -9.59 -54.10 -0.75
CA LEU A 2 -10.08 -53.20 -1.83
C LEU A 2 -10.06 -51.68 -1.53
N ALA A 3 -9.89 -51.26 -0.27
CA ALA A 3 -9.84 -49.83 0.09
C ALA A 3 -8.44 -49.20 -0.11
N ARG A 4 -7.38 -50.03 -0.04
CA ARG A 4 -5.98 -49.59 -0.16
C ARG A 4 -5.57 -49.30 -1.61
N SER A 5 -6.26 -49.90 -2.59
CA SER A 5 -6.03 -49.67 -4.02
C SER A 5 -6.65 -48.36 -4.50
N ASN A 6 -7.87 -48.04 -4.05
CA ASN A 6 -8.58 -46.81 -4.40
C ASN A 6 -7.88 -45.54 -3.87
N LEU A 7 -7.39 -45.54 -2.62
CA LEU A 7 -6.65 -44.40 -2.07
C LEU A 7 -5.33 -44.14 -2.82
N ARG A 8 -4.63 -45.22 -3.21
CA ARG A 8 -3.40 -45.15 -4.03
C ARG A 8 -3.70 -44.61 -5.43
N GLN A 9 -4.85 -44.95 -6.00
CA GLN A 9 -5.27 -44.47 -7.33
C GLN A 9 -5.69 -43.00 -7.29
N ILE A 10 -6.34 -42.55 -6.21
CA ILE A 10 -6.69 -41.14 -5.96
C ILE A 10 -5.42 -40.30 -5.78
N MET A 11 -4.50 -40.71 -4.90
CA MET A 11 -3.24 -40.00 -4.67
C MET A 11 -2.37 -39.90 -5.93
N LYS A 12 -2.31 -40.95 -6.75
CA LYS A 12 -1.61 -40.92 -8.05
C LYS A 12 -2.24 -39.94 -9.03
N LYS A 13 -3.58 -39.91 -9.11
CA LYS A 13 -4.30 -38.95 -9.96
C LYS A 13 -4.08 -37.51 -9.51
N PHE A 14 -4.05 -37.25 -8.20
CA PHE A 14 -3.73 -35.93 -7.65
C PHE A 14 -2.28 -35.54 -7.89
N LEU A 15 -1.34 -36.46 -7.74
CA LEU A 15 0.08 -36.21 -8.01
C LEU A 15 0.30 -35.94 -9.51
N VAL A 16 -0.35 -36.69 -10.39
CA VAL A 16 -0.32 -36.44 -11.85
C VAL A 16 -0.98 -35.10 -12.19
N LEU A 17 -2.12 -34.76 -11.57
CA LEU A 17 -2.78 -33.47 -11.74
C LEU A 17 -1.87 -32.31 -11.29
N ALA A 18 -1.23 -32.45 -10.12
CA ALA A 18 -0.31 -31.44 -9.60
C ALA A 18 0.91 -31.28 -10.51
N ILE A 19 1.47 -32.37 -11.06
CA ILE A 19 2.55 -32.33 -12.04
C ILE A 19 2.09 -31.65 -13.34
N ILE A 20 0.88 -31.92 -13.82
CA ILE A 20 0.33 -31.27 -15.02
C ILE A 20 0.14 -29.77 -14.79
N VAL A 21 -0.39 -29.37 -13.63
CA VAL A 21 -0.53 -27.95 -13.26
C VAL A 21 0.84 -27.29 -13.18
N VAL A 22 1.79 -27.87 -12.44
CA VAL A 22 3.15 -27.32 -12.37
C VAL A 22 3.79 -27.25 -13.76
N ALA A 23 3.66 -28.29 -14.59
CA ALA A 23 4.15 -28.29 -15.96
C ALA A 23 3.55 -27.14 -16.78
N LEU A 24 2.22 -26.94 -16.74
CA LEU A 24 1.53 -25.83 -17.41
C LEU A 24 1.99 -24.46 -16.92
N PHE A 25 2.42 -24.34 -15.67
CA PHE A 25 2.93 -23.09 -15.09
C PHE A 25 4.45 -22.91 -15.30
N THR A 26 5.21 -23.98 -15.54
CA THR A 26 6.66 -23.94 -15.83
C THR A 26 7.00 -23.79 -17.31
N VAL A 27 6.05 -24.08 -18.20
CA VAL A 27 6.23 -23.78 -19.63
C VAL A 27 6.10 -22.27 -19.79
N ASP A 28 7.25 -21.60 -19.82
CA ASP A 28 7.43 -20.20 -20.21
C ASP A 28 7.02 -19.99 -21.69
N HIS A 29 5.74 -20.17 -22.02
CA HIS A 29 5.22 -19.80 -23.32
C HIS A 29 4.86 -18.31 -23.30
N PRO A 30 5.51 -17.46 -24.12
CA PRO A 30 5.29 -16.00 -24.10
C PRO A 30 3.85 -15.56 -24.44
N LEU A 31 2.99 -16.46 -24.94
CA LEU A 31 1.59 -16.17 -25.29
C LEU A 31 0.63 -16.08 -24.08
N ILE A 32 1.08 -16.42 -22.87
CA ILE A 32 0.24 -16.37 -21.64
C ILE A 32 0.62 -15.18 -20.73
N LYS A 33 1.60 -14.36 -21.13
CA LYS A 33 2.02 -13.19 -20.35
C LYS A 33 0.98 -12.06 -20.43
N GLU A 34 0.51 -11.72 -21.62
CA GLU A 34 -0.45 -10.61 -21.80
C GLU A 34 -1.83 -10.83 -21.15
N PRO A 35 -2.51 -12.00 -21.27
CA PRO A 35 -3.82 -12.19 -20.64
C PRO A 35 -3.70 -12.28 -19.11
N ARG A 36 -2.59 -12.84 -18.61
CA ARG A 36 -2.30 -12.93 -17.18
C ARG A 36 -2.07 -11.55 -16.59
N ASP A 37 -1.28 -10.69 -17.22
CA ASP A 37 -1.02 -9.33 -16.72
C ASP A 37 -2.28 -8.45 -16.77
N LYS A 38 -3.18 -8.68 -17.72
CA LYS A 38 -4.46 -7.96 -17.81
C LYS A 38 -5.47 -8.39 -16.73
N LEU A 39 -5.53 -9.69 -16.41
CA LEU A 39 -6.39 -10.24 -15.36
C LEU A 39 -5.83 -10.01 -13.96
N LEU A 40 -4.50 -10.09 -13.79
CA LEU A 40 -3.82 -9.71 -12.55
C LEU A 40 -3.84 -8.20 -12.35
N GLY A 41 -3.72 -7.39 -13.41
CA GLY A 41 -3.84 -5.93 -13.33
C GLY A 41 -5.21 -5.48 -12.82
N GLN A 42 -6.29 -6.05 -13.35
CA GLN A 42 -7.67 -5.73 -12.93
C GLN A 42 -8.02 -6.33 -11.55
N GLY A 43 -7.59 -7.57 -11.26
CA GLY A 43 -7.80 -8.18 -9.95
C GLY A 43 -7.00 -7.47 -8.83
N VAL A 44 -5.77 -7.04 -9.13
CA VAL A 44 -4.95 -6.25 -8.22
C VAL A 44 -5.44 -4.82 -8.15
N GLU A 45 -6.02 -4.20 -9.18
CA GLU A 45 -6.63 -2.86 -9.08
C GLU A 45 -7.83 -2.85 -8.13
N VAL A 46 -8.74 -3.82 -8.21
CA VAL A 46 -9.91 -3.89 -7.32
C VAL A 46 -9.51 -4.21 -5.87
N LEU A 47 -8.51 -5.08 -5.67
CA LEU A 47 -7.93 -5.33 -4.34
C LEU A 47 -7.05 -4.17 -3.84
N SER A 48 -6.42 -3.44 -4.76
CA SER A 48 -5.60 -2.27 -4.48
C SER A 48 -6.43 -1.04 -4.24
N GLU A 49 -7.65 -0.89 -4.75
CA GLU A 49 -8.52 0.23 -4.39
C GLU A 49 -8.95 0.10 -2.93
N SER A 50 -9.41 -1.08 -2.52
CA SER A 50 -9.73 -1.35 -1.11
C SER A 50 -8.51 -1.22 -0.20
N SER A 51 -7.34 -1.71 -0.64
CA SER A 51 -6.07 -1.54 0.09
C SER A 51 -5.50 -0.12 0.03
N LYS A 52 -5.71 0.66 -1.05
CA LYS A 52 -5.24 2.05 -1.22
C LYS A 52 -6.03 3.00 -0.34
N VAL A 53 -7.34 2.77 -0.18
CA VAL A 53 -8.17 3.51 0.76
C VAL A 53 -7.65 3.33 2.18
N GLN A 54 -7.32 2.08 2.58
CA GLN A 54 -6.76 1.83 3.91
C GLN A 54 -5.31 2.32 4.07
N ARG A 55 -4.45 2.11 3.06
CA ARG A 55 -3.01 2.48 3.03
C ARG A 55 -2.74 4.00 2.88
N SER A 56 -3.78 4.80 2.64
CA SER A 56 -3.67 6.26 2.49
C SER A 56 -4.59 7.02 3.46
N THR A 57 -5.06 6.36 4.52
CA THR A 57 -6.00 6.95 5.47
C THR A 57 -5.34 8.11 6.22
N ALA A 58 -4.13 7.90 6.74
CA ALA A 58 -3.37 8.95 7.43
C ALA A 58 -3.01 10.09 6.46
N ALA A 59 -2.62 9.77 5.23
CA ALA A 59 -2.30 10.76 4.18
C ALA A 59 -3.50 11.64 3.83
N ARG A 60 -4.69 11.05 3.71
CA ARG A 60 -5.93 11.78 3.43
C ARG A 60 -6.30 12.70 4.60
N ILE A 61 -6.28 12.18 5.82
CA ILE A 61 -6.61 12.94 7.03
C ILE A 61 -5.61 14.09 7.21
N ALA A 62 -4.31 13.80 7.11
CA ALA A 62 -3.25 14.78 7.30
C ALA A 62 -3.35 15.93 6.30
N ARG A 63 -3.45 15.64 4.99
CA ARG A 63 -3.55 16.70 3.96
C ARG A 63 -4.81 17.54 4.12
N ALA A 64 -5.95 16.91 4.40
CA ALA A 64 -7.21 17.63 4.59
C ALA A 64 -7.17 18.57 5.81
N ASN A 65 -6.50 18.16 6.88
CA ASN A 65 -6.40 18.96 8.10
C ASN A 65 -5.32 20.03 8.01
N VAL A 66 -4.16 19.75 7.40
CA VAL A 66 -3.10 20.75 7.16
C VAL A 66 -3.63 21.89 6.30
N ALA A 67 -4.34 21.59 5.20
CA ALA A 67 -4.92 22.59 4.31
C ALA A 67 -5.95 23.52 4.99
N LYS A 68 -6.53 23.10 6.12
CA LYS A 68 -7.45 23.92 6.91
C LYS A 68 -6.76 24.70 8.03
N ALA A 69 -5.63 24.18 8.53
CA ALA A 69 -4.97 24.69 9.72
C ALA A 69 -4.01 25.83 9.43
N ILE A 70 -3.39 25.86 8.25
CA ILE A 70 -2.39 26.85 7.88
C ILE A 70 -2.65 27.40 6.47
N SER A 71 -2.30 28.67 6.27
CA SER A 71 -2.27 29.28 4.94
C SER A 71 -0.95 28.92 4.27
N MET A 72 -0.99 28.54 2.99
CA MET A 72 0.18 28.11 2.24
C MET A 72 0.21 28.79 0.87
N THR A 73 1.42 29.11 0.41
CA THR A 73 1.74 29.40 -0.99
C THR A 73 1.55 28.16 -1.87
N GLU A 74 1.56 28.32 -3.19
CA GLU A 74 1.42 27.19 -4.11
C GLU A 74 2.59 26.20 -4.00
N ASP A 75 3.81 26.69 -3.79
CA ASP A 75 5.00 25.83 -3.64
C ASP A 75 4.93 25.01 -2.34
N GLU A 76 4.51 25.63 -1.24
CA GLU A 76 4.27 24.97 0.04
C GLU A 76 3.17 23.91 -0.05
N LYS A 77 2.07 24.20 -0.78
CA LYS A 77 1.01 23.22 -1.04
C LYS A 77 1.53 22.03 -1.85
N ASN A 78 2.31 22.29 -2.89
CA ASN A 78 2.90 21.25 -3.73
C ASN A 78 3.82 20.35 -2.90
N TYR A 79 4.68 20.95 -2.08
CA TYR A 79 5.53 20.24 -1.15
C TYR A 79 4.72 19.37 -0.17
N ILE A 80 3.68 19.92 0.48
CA ILE A 80 2.86 19.16 1.44
C ILE A 80 2.12 18.02 0.75
N ASN A 81 1.59 18.24 -0.44
CA ASN A 81 0.91 17.20 -1.21
C ASN A 81 1.84 16.03 -1.55
N GLU A 82 3.10 16.31 -1.84
CA GLU A 82 4.10 15.29 -2.08
C GLU A 82 4.58 14.62 -0.79
N ALA A 83 4.91 15.41 0.23
CA ALA A 83 5.46 14.98 1.50
C ALA A 83 4.45 14.16 2.33
N LEU A 84 3.15 14.35 2.11
CA LEU A 84 2.06 13.63 2.78
C LEU A 84 1.23 12.79 1.80
N ALA A 85 1.82 12.36 0.67
CA ALA A 85 1.08 11.65 -0.38
C ALA A 85 0.58 10.25 0.03
N THR A 86 1.30 9.56 0.93
CA THR A 86 1.00 8.20 1.40
C THR A 86 1.21 8.08 2.90
N ASP A 87 0.61 7.08 3.56
CA ASP A 87 0.74 6.91 5.02
C ASP A 87 2.20 6.70 5.45
N GLU A 88 2.99 6.03 4.62
CA GLU A 88 4.43 5.91 4.81
C GLU A 88 5.12 7.27 4.78
N LYS A 89 4.82 8.10 3.78
CA LYS A 89 5.37 9.45 3.69
C LYS A 89 4.95 10.35 4.86
N VAL A 90 3.71 10.24 5.35
CA VAL A 90 3.28 10.93 6.58
C VAL A 90 4.12 10.50 7.78
N ARG A 91 4.39 9.20 7.94
CA ARG A 91 5.24 8.68 9.01
C ARG A 91 6.69 9.15 8.90
N LEU A 92 7.24 9.14 7.69
CA LEU A 92 8.60 9.62 7.42
C LEU A 92 8.72 11.12 7.68
N PHE A 93 7.74 11.92 7.25
CA PHE A 93 7.67 13.35 7.55
C PHE A 93 7.67 13.58 9.07
N HIS A 94 6.81 12.86 9.79
CA HIS A 94 6.69 13.00 11.24
C HIS A 94 7.96 12.56 11.98
N LEU A 95 8.58 11.45 11.56
CA LEU A 95 9.84 11.00 12.13
C LEU A 95 10.92 12.08 11.95
N LYS A 96 11.17 12.47 10.70
CA LYS A 96 12.26 13.35 10.33
C LYS A 96 12.12 14.74 10.95
N TYR A 97 10.99 15.41 10.69
CA TYR A 97 10.85 16.82 11.01
C TYR A 97 10.22 17.10 12.38
N CYS A 98 9.52 16.12 12.97
CA CYS A 98 8.82 16.32 14.24
C CYS A 98 9.47 15.60 15.43
N LYS A 99 10.16 14.47 15.20
CA LYS A 99 10.87 13.74 16.26
C LYS A 99 12.37 13.99 16.23
N GLU A 100 12.98 13.88 15.05
CA GLU A 100 14.41 14.07 14.88
C GLU A 100 14.78 15.56 14.78
N ASN A 101 13.79 16.43 14.58
CA ASN A 101 13.96 17.88 14.44
C ASN A 101 14.91 18.26 13.29
N ASP A 102 14.90 17.46 12.23
CA ASP A 102 15.61 17.80 11.00
C ASP A 102 15.08 19.11 10.42
N TYR A 103 15.96 19.81 9.70
CA TYR A 103 15.59 21.04 9.03
C TYR A 103 14.64 20.79 7.85
N ASN A 104 13.52 21.51 7.82
CA ASN A 104 12.57 21.53 6.72
C ASN A 104 12.66 22.88 5.99
N LEU A 105 12.87 22.83 4.67
CA LEU A 105 13.06 24.01 3.83
C LEU A 105 11.79 24.86 3.65
N TYR A 106 10.61 24.24 3.76
CA TYR A 106 9.33 24.89 3.48
C TYR A 106 8.59 25.32 4.74
N PHE A 107 8.71 24.55 5.82
CA PHE A 107 7.96 24.81 7.05
C PHE A 107 8.88 24.84 8.26
N TYR A 108 8.69 25.85 9.12
CA TYR A 108 9.44 26.02 10.35
C TYR A 108 8.58 26.73 11.40
N GLY A 109 9.03 26.71 12.66
CA GLY A 109 8.36 27.41 13.74
C GLY A 109 6.91 26.94 13.95
N PRO A 110 5.95 27.88 14.17
CA PRO A 110 4.57 27.53 14.49
C PRO A 110 3.88 26.64 13.46
N ASP A 111 4.11 26.86 12.17
CA ASP A 111 3.45 26.09 11.11
C ASP A 111 3.95 24.64 11.08
N LEU A 112 5.26 24.43 11.22
CA LEU A 112 5.82 23.08 11.32
C LEU A 112 5.28 22.35 12.56
N ILE A 113 5.20 23.03 13.70
CA ILE A 113 4.61 22.46 14.93
C ILE A 113 3.17 22.01 14.66
N LYS A 114 2.37 22.85 13.99
CA LYS A 114 0.98 22.51 13.66
C LYS A 114 0.88 21.31 12.72
N ILE A 115 1.73 21.26 11.69
CA ILE A 115 1.77 20.11 10.77
C ILE A 115 2.18 18.84 11.53
N CYS A 116 3.12 18.94 12.47
CA CYS A 116 3.57 17.82 13.29
C CYS A 116 2.47 17.27 14.19
N GLU A 117 1.68 18.13 14.84
CA GLU A 117 0.49 17.72 15.61
C GLU A 117 -0.51 16.96 14.73
N ILE A 118 -0.81 17.51 13.55
CA ILE A 118 -1.77 16.91 12.60
C ILE A 118 -1.27 15.57 12.07
N ALA A 119 0.01 15.49 11.71
CA ALA A 119 0.63 14.26 11.23
C ALA A 119 0.58 13.16 12.31
N ASN A 120 0.89 13.51 13.56
CA ASN A 120 0.79 12.57 14.68
C ASN A 120 -0.65 12.08 14.86
N GLN A 121 -1.62 12.99 14.89
CA GLN A 121 -3.04 12.66 15.03
C GLN A 121 -3.52 11.74 13.89
N ALA A 122 -3.19 12.06 12.64
CA ALA A 122 -3.55 11.26 11.49
C ALA A 122 -2.96 9.84 11.54
N ILE A 123 -1.71 9.69 12.00
CA ILE A 123 -1.07 8.38 12.18
C ILE A 123 -1.79 7.55 13.26
N HIS A 124 -2.26 8.18 14.33
CA HIS A 124 -3.00 7.51 15.40
C HIS A 124 -4.42 7.11 14.97
N GLU A 125 -5.16 8.01 14.32
CA GLU A 125 -6.51 7.74 13.82
C GLU A 125 -6.51 6.62 12.79
N ALA A 126 -5.55 6.61 11.86
CA ALA A 126 -5.44 5.54 10.86
C ALA A 126 -5.06 4.17 11.46
N LYS A 127 -4.50 4.11 12.67
CA LYS A 127 -4.25 2.84 13.39
C LYS A 127 -5.46 2.34 14.18
N ALA A 128 -6.40 3.24 14.49
CA ALA A 128 -7.61 2.93 15.25
C ALA A 128 -8.78 2.49 14.35
N LEU A 129 -8.66 2.71 13.04
CA LEU A 129 -9.59 2.28 11.97
C LEU A 129 -9.16 0.95 11.36
#